data_AF-A0A7X4Y804-F1
#
_entry.id   AF-A0A7X4Y804-F1
#
_cell.length_a   1.000
_cell.length_b   1.000
_cell.length_c   1.000
_cell.angle_alpha   90.00
_cell.angle_beta   90.00
_cell.angle_gamma   90.00
#
_symmetry.space_group_name_H-M   'P 1'
#
loop_
_entity.id
_entity.type
_entity.pdbx_description
1 polymer ?
#
loop_
_entity_poly.entity_id
_entity_poly.type
_entity_poly.pdbx_seq_one_letter_code
_entity_poly.pdbx_strand_id
1 'polypeptide(L)'
;MARHRDHQPEREPEELVSLDPLLNYRPLGKPGPVTTLTPQLGAQLCRRIAAGDTLRDAAAAVGTTDTVVQGWRTRGTESVERGKEDVYTAFVMEYDAAAAHFRRVLQEAAMENIGNRAFNDKWVRWRLATSDPKNFTLPRTAGPTSSDGGAFELVTPDEAQKTLAERLARFLTNEDKKLEPPPPAPEE
;
A
#
# COMPACT_ATOMS: atom_id res chain seq x y z
N MET A 1 -32.34 -56.12 -15.96
CA MET A 1 -32.54 -54.77 -16.52
C MET A 1 -31.27 -53.96 -16.29
N ALA A 2 -30.38 -53.91 -17.28
CA ALA A 2 -29.14 -53.13 -17.21
C ALA A 2 -29.45 -51.69 -17.61
N ARG A 3 -29.26 -50.73 -16.69
CA ARG A 3 -29.40 -49.31 -17.00
C ARG A 3 -28.11 -48.81 -17.63
N HIS A 4 -28.21 -48.36 -18.88
CA HIS A 4 -27.16 -47.68 -19.61
C HIS A 4 -26.61 -46.52 -18.77
N ARG A 5 -25.29 -46.51 -18.61
CA ARG A 5 -24.52 -45.43 -18.01
C ARG A 5 -24.39 -44.37 -19.10
N ASP A 6 -25.11 -43.27 -18.96
CA ASP A 6 -25.02 -42.15 -19.89
C ASP A 6 -23.57 -41.64 -19.94
N HIS A 7 -22.95 -41.76 -21.11
CA HIS A 7 -21.68 -41.12 -21.41
C HIS A 7 -21.92 -39.61 -21.44
N GLN A 8 -21.34 -38.88 -20.47
CA GLN A 8 -21.24 -37.43 -20.57
C GLN A 8 -20.43 -37.08 -21.83
N PRO A 9 -20.88 -36.09 -22.65
CA PRO A 9 -20.08 -35.62 -23.77
C PRO A 9 -18.80 -35.00 -23.24
N GLU A 10 -17.69 -35.40 -23.87
CA GLU A 10 -16.34 -34.94 -23.60
C GLU A 10 -16.30 -33.41 -23.62
N ARG A 11 -15.81 -32.83 -22.52
CA ARG A 11 -15.53 -31.40 -22.39
C ARG A 11 -14.55 -31.04 -23.50
N GLU A 12 -14.99 -30.22 -24.45
CA GLU A 12 -14.15 -29.74 -25.56
C GLU A 12 -12.79 -29.25 -25.01
N PRO A 13 -11.67 -29.58 -25.69
CA PRO A 13 -10.35 -29.20 -25.20
C PRO A 13 -10.30 -27.68 -25.10
N GLU A 14 -10.08 -27.19 -23.87
CA GLU A 14 -9.78 -25.80 -23.56
C GLU A 14 -8.82 -25.27 -24.63
N GLU A 15 -9.18 -24.16 -25.30
CA GLU A 15 -8.31 -23.49 -26.27
C GLU A 15 -6.89 -23.46 -25.70
N LEU A 16 -5.99 -24.25 -26.31
CA LEU A 16 -4.59 -24.29 -25.92
C LEU A 16 -4.05 -22.88 -26.14
N VAL A 17 -4.01 -22.10 -25.06
CA VAL A 17 -3.43 -20.75 -25.06
C VAL A 17 -2.02 -20.93 -25.59
N SER A 18 -1.78 -20.48 -26.82
CA SER A 18 -0.45 -20.53 -27.41
C SER A 18 0.47 -19.69 -26.52
N LEU A 19 1.38 -20.37 -25.83
CA LEU A 19 2.36 -19.75 -24.94
C LEU A 19 3.59 -19.25 -25.71
N ASP A 20 3.54 -19.21 -27.06
CA ASP A 20 4.62 -18.64 -27.84
C ASP A 20 4.73 -17.12 -27.54
N PRO A 21 5.76 -16.69 -26.80
CA PRO A 21 5.89 -15.31 -26.37
C PRO A 21 6.22 -14.37 -27.53
N LEU A 22 6.61 -14.91 -28.70
CA LEU A 22 7.03 -14.15 -29.87
C LEU A 22 5.92 -13.97 -30.91
N LEU A 23 4.79 -14.66 -30.77
CA LEU A 23 3.71 -14.68 -31.77
C LEU A 23 3.14 -13.28 -32.08
N ASN A 24 3.12 -12.40 -31.07
CA ASN A 24 2.67 -11.01 -31.18
C ASN A 24 3.81 -9.99 -31.02
N TYR A 25 5.07 -10.44 -30.95
CA TYR A 25 6.19 -9.55 -30.73
C TYR A 25 6.52 -8.77 -32.01
N ARG A 26 6.51 -7.44 -31.91
CA ARG A 26 6.99 -6.55 -32.97
C ARG A 26 8.18 -5.75 -32.45
N PRO A 27 9.36 -5.86 -33.07
CA PRO A 27 10.52 -5.06 -32.67
C PRO A 27 10.22 -3.57 -32.87
N LEU A 28 10.68 -2.75 -31.93
CA LEU A 28 10.32 -1.34 -31.87
C LEU A 28 10.99 -0.50 -32.99
N GLY A 29 12.15 -0.93 -33.49
CA GLY A 29 12.84 -0.28 -34.61
C GLY A 29 13.35 1.14 -34.34
N LYS A 30 13.45 1.57 -33.08
CA LYS A 30 13.88 2.94 -32.71
C LYS A 30 15.37 2.99 -32.36
N PRO A 31 16.08 4.08 -32.71
CA PRO A 31 17.52 4.22 -32.50
C PRO A 31 17.92 4.48 -31.03
N GLY A 32 16.96 4.75 -30.14
CA GLY A 32 17.22 5.03 -28.73
C GLY A 32 15.97 5.49 -27.98
N PRO A 33 16.08 5.75 -26.67
CA PRO A 33 14.96 6.20 -25.86
C PRO A 33 14.54 7.63 -26.22
N VAL A 34 13.23 7.81 -26.45
CA VAL A 34 12.64 9.14 -26.66
C VAL A 34 12.65 9.91 -25.35
N THR A 35 13.36 11.03 -25.30
CA THR A 35 13.53 11.86 -24.08
C THR A 35 12.59 13.05 -24.01
N THR A 36 12.04 13.49 -25.16
CA THR A 36 11.12 14.62 -25.26
C THR A 36 9.67 14.14 -25.18
N LEU A 37 8.89 14.72 -24.27
CA LEU A 37 7.46 14.44 -24.16
C LEU A 37 6.71 15.13 -25.30
N THR A 38 5.97 14.34 -26.08
CA THR A 38 4.99 14.85 -27.04
C THR A 38 3.58 14.46 -26.57
N PRO A 39 2.53 15.24 -26.89
CA PRO A 39 1.16 14.91 -26.50
C PRO A 39 0.71 13.51 -26.97
N GLN A 40 1.12 13.11 -28.18
CA GLN A 40 0.81 11.79 -28.73
C GLN A 40 1.49 10.66 -27.94
N LEU A 41 2.75 10.84 -27.55
CA LEU A 41 3.48 9.86 -26.75
C LEU A 41 2.88 9.76 -25.34
N GLY A 42 2.55 10.90 -24.73
CA GLY A 42 1.84 10.95 -23.45
C GLY A 42 0.52 10.17 -23.50
N ALA A 43 -0.31 10.41 -24.52
CA ALA A 43 -1.58 9.71 -24.69
C ALA A 43 -1.41 8.20 -24.89
N GLN A 44 -0.43 7.76 -25.68
CA GLN A 44 -0.14 6.34 -25.87
C GLN A 44 0.32 5.67 -24.56
N LEU A 45 1.16 6.36 -23.78
CA LEU A 45 1.62 5.87 -22.49
C LEU A 45 0.44 5.75 -21.50
N CYS A 46 -0.38 6.80 -21.38
CA CYS A 46 -1.54 6.79 -20.48
C CYS A 46 -2.54 5.69 -20.84
N ARG A 47 -2.78 5.41 -22.12
CA ARG A 47 -3.64 4.27 -22.55
C ARG A 47 -3.11 2.93 -22.06
N ARG A 48 -1.80 2.71 -22.09
CA ARG A 48 -1.16 1.48 -21.59
C ARG A 48 -1.26 1.36 -20.07
N ILE A 49 -1.06 2.46 -19.35
CA ILE A 49 -1.26 2.50 -17.90
C ILE A 49 -2.72 2.19 -17.55
N ALA A 50 -3.69 2.75 -18.29
CA ALA A 50 -5.11 2.47 -18.08
C ALA A 50 -5.48 1.01 -18.37
N ALA A 51 -4.74 0.33 -19.26
CA ALA A 51 -4.88 -1.10 -19.54
C ALA A 51 -4.21 -2.00 -18.47
N GLY A 52 -3.41 -1.43 -17.57
CA GLY A 52 -2.79 -2.15 -16.45
C GLY A 52 -1.30 -2.43 -16.57
N ASP A 53 -0.66 -2.01 -17.68
CA ASP A 53 0.78 -2.15 -17.88
C ASP A 53 1.56 -1.49 -16.72
N THR A 54 2.69 -2.08 -16.34
CA THR A 54 3.59 -1.39 -15.40
C THR A 54 4.21 -0.17 -16.08
N LEU A 55 4.69 0.81 -15.29
CA LEU A 55 5.35 1.99 -15.85
C LEU A 55 6.53 1.60 -16.76
N ARG A 56 7.27 0.56 -16.37
CA ARG A 56 8.42 0.06 -17.13
C ARG A 56 8.00 -0.53 -18.47
N ASP A 57 6.94 -1.34 -18.48
CA ASP A 57 6.43 -1.98 -19.70
C ASP A 57 5.79 -0.95 -20.63
N ALA A 58 5.00 -0.04 -20.08
CA ALA A 58 4.40 1.06 -20.83
C ALA A 58 5.47 1.97 -21.46
N ALA A 59 6.54 2.30 -20.72
CA ALA A 59 7.66 3.08 -21.22
C ALA A 59 8.41 2.35 -22.34
N ALA A 60 8.73 1.06 -22.15
CA ALA A 60 9.40 0.25 -23.16
C ALA A 60 8.57 0.17 -24.45
N ALA A 61 7.25 0.03 -24.32
CA ALA A 61 6.36 -0.08 -25.48
C ALA A 61 6.21 1.21 -26.29
N VAL A 62 6.38 2.39 -25.67
CA VAL A 62 6.43 3.67 -26.42
C VAL A 62 7.85 4.05 -26.85
N GLY A 63 8.87 3.30 -26.43
CA GLY A 63 10.27 3.54 -26.78
C GLY A 63 10.95 4.59 -25.92
N THR A 64 10.65 4.61 -24.64
CA THR A 64 11.34 5.44 -23.66
C THR A 64 11.73 4.60 -22.44
N THR A 65 12.24 5.23 -21.40
CA THR A 65 12.59 4.58 -20.13
C THR A 65 11.69 5.07 -19.02
N ASP A 66 11.48 4.24 -18.00
CA ASP A 66 10.72 4.61 -16.80
C ASP A 66 11.31 5.84 -16.10
N THR A 67 12.64 5.98 -16.10
CA THR A 67 13.36 7.12 -15.52
C THR A 67 13.01 8.43 -16.24
N VAL A 68 12.92 8.40 -17.57
CA VAL A 68 12.50 9.57 -18.36
C VAL A 68 11.06 9.94 -18.04
N VAL A 69 10.16 8.95 -17.95
CA VAL A 69 8.75 9.20 -17.62
C VAL A 69 8.60 9.77 -16.22
N GLN A 70 9.35 9.25 -15.24
CA GLN A 70 9.41 9.83 -13.90
C GLN A 70 9.87 11.29 -13.94
N GLY A 71 10.91 11.60 -14.71
CA GLY A 71 11.37 12.98 -14.92
C GLY A 71 10.34 13.89 -15.58
N TRP A 72 9.46 13.37 -16.44
CA TRP A 72 8.32 14.12 -16.98
C TRP A 72 7.24 14.35 -15.92
N ARG A 73 6.96 13.34 -15.09
CA ARG A 73 5.99 13.45 -13.98
C ARG A 73 6.44 14.48 -12.96
N THR A 74 7.69 14.45 -12.52
CA THR A 74 8.25 15.43 -11.57
C THR A 74 8.16 16.86 -12.10
N ARG A 75 8.51 17.07 -13.38
CA ARG A 75 8.37 18.39 -14.02
C ARG A 75 6.91 18.85 -14.12
N GLY A 76 6.00 17.93 -14.40
CA GLY A 76 4.57 18.21 -14.43
C GLY A 76 4.05 18.59 -13.05
N THR A 77 4.39 17.84 -11.99
CA THR A 77 3.95 18.14 -10.62
C THR A 77 4.47 19.50 -10.15
N GLU A 78 5.75 19.81 -10.41
CA GLU A 78 6.31 21.14 -10.11
C GLU A 78 5.59 22.26 -10.89
N SER A 79 5.16 22.00 -12.11
CA SER A 79 4.46 22.98 -12.93
C SER A 79 3.03 23.21 -12.44
N VAL A 80 2.35 22.17 -11.95
CA VAL A 80 1.04 22.26 -11.28
C VAL A 80 1.14 23.10 -10.02
N GLU A 81 2.15 22.86 -9.18
CA GLU A 81 2.39 23.63 -7.95
C GLU A 81 2.65 25.12 -8.23
N ARG A 82 3.27 25.43 -9.38
CA ARG A 82 3.52 26.80 -9.85
C ARG A 82 2.33 27.41 -10.60
N GLY A 83 1.22 26.69 -10.76
CA GLY A 83 0.03 27.14 -11.48
C GLY A 83 0.25 27.37 -12.98
N LYS A 84 1.21 26.67 -13.59
CA LYS A 84 1.50 26.77 -15.03
C LYS A 84 0.79 25.65 -15.79
N GLU A 85 0.27 25.98 -16.96
CA GLU A 85 -0.30 24.99 -17.88
C GLU A 85 0.72 24.70 -19.00
N ASP A 86 1.22 23.46 -19.04
CA ASP A 86 2.20 22.98 -20.01
C ASP A 86 1.88 21.51 -20.40
N VAL A 87 2.57 20.98 -21.41
CA VAL A 87 2.41 19.59 -21.86
C VAL A 87 2.67 18.60 -20.72
N TYR A 88 3.57 18.94 -19.80
CA TYR A 88 3.86 18.10 -18.63
C TYR A 88 2.73 18.11 -17.58
N THR A 89 2.03 19.23 -17.38
CA THR A 89 0.88 19.26 -16.46
C THR A 89 -0.28 18.47 -17.01
N ALA A 90 -0.60 18.65 -18.30
CA ALA A 90 -1.60 17.84 -18.98
C ALA A 90 -1.27 16.34 -18.88
N PHE A 91 0.00 15.97 -19.10
CA PHE A 91 0.44 14.59 -18.97
C PHE A 91 0.28 14.02 -17.55
N VAL A 92 0.61 14.78 -16.50
CA VAL A 92 0.43 14.32 -15.12
C VAL A 92 -1.04 14.08 -14.79
N MET A 93 -1.93 14.99 -15.19
CA MET A 93 -3.37 14.84 -14.96
C MET A 93 -3.92 13.60 -15.69
N GLU A 94 -3.55 13.41 -16.96
CA GLU A 94 -3.94 12.24 -17.75
C GLU A 94 -3.35 10.94 -17.19
N TYR A 95 -2.12 10.97 -16.70
CA TYR A 95 -1.48 9.81 -16.08
C TYR A 95 -2.21 9.39 -14.81
N ASP A 96 -2.55 10.35 -13.95
CA ASP A 96 -3.26 10.07 -12.70
C ASP A 96 -4.69 9.59 -12.97
N ALA A 97 -5.37 10.14 -13.98
CA ALA A 97 -6.65 9.66 -14.47
C ALA A 97 -6.58 8.22 -15.01
N ALA A 98 -5.56 7.90 -15.82
CA ALA A 98 -5.33 6.55 -16.32
C ALA A 98 -5.06 5.54 -15.20
N ALA A 99 -4.26 5.93 -14.21
CA ALA A 99 -3.99 5.08 -13.05
C ALA A 99 -5.26 4.87 -12.20
N ALA A 100 -6.09 5.91 -12.04
CA ALA A 100 -7.38 5.81 -11.35
C ALA A 100 -8.36 4.89 -12.09
N HIS A 101 -8.42 4.97 -13.41
CA HIS A 101 -9.23 4.08 -14.25
C HIS A 101 -8.85 2.62 -14.01
N PHE A 102 -7.58 2.27 -14.11
CA PHE A 102 -7.15 0.89 -13.89
C PHE A 102 -7.46 0.39 -12.46
N ARG A 103 -7.26 1.24 -11.44
CA ARG A 103 -7.65 0.90 -10.05
C ARG A 103 -9.15 0.65 -9.93
N ARG A 104 -9.98 1.43 -10.63
CA ARG A 104 -11.44 1.25 -10.63
C ARG A 104 -11.84 -0.08 -11.25
N VAL A 105 -11.24 -0.46 -12.38
CA VAL A 105 -11.46 -1.77 -13.02
C VAL A 105 -11.10 -2.92 -12.07
N LEU A 106 -9.98 -2.81 -11.34
CA LEU A 106 -9.60 -3.82 -10.36
C LEU A 106 -10.58 -3.92 -9.18
N GLN A 107 -11.12 -2.80 -8.71
CA GLN A 107 -12.14 -2.78 -7.67
C GLN A 107 -13.45 -3.42 -8.15
N GLU A 108 -13.90 -3.08 -9.35
CA GLU A 108 -15.12 -3.64 -9.94
C GLU A 108 -14.97 -5.16 -10.10
N ALA A 109 -13.84 -5.62 -10.66
CA ALA A 109 -13.54 -7.04 -10.76
C ALA A 109 -13.53 -7.74 -9.39
N ALA A 110 -12.98 -7.11 -8.34
CA ALA A 110 -12.99 -7.66 -6.99
C ALA A 110 -14.42 -7.75 -6.40
N MET A 111 -15.25 -6.73 -6.63
CA MET A 111 -16.63 -6.69 -6.14
C MET A 111 -17.53 -7.71 -6.85
N GLU A 112 -17.36 -7.89 -8.15
CA GLU A 112 -18.13 -8.87 -8.95
C GLU A 112 -17.76 -10.31 -8.61
N ASN A 113 -16.55 -10.55 -8.10
CA ASN A 113 -16.04 -11.89 -7.80
C ASN A 113 -16.06 -12.24 -6.31
N ILE A 114 -16.85 -11.53 -5.49
CA ILE A 114 -17.04 -11.88 -4.07
C ILE A 114 -17.63 -13.29 -3.97
N GLY A 115 -16.91 -14.19 -3.29
CA GLY A 115 -17.31 -15.60 -3.13
C GLY A 115 -16.85 -16.53 -4.26
N ASN A 116 -16.26 -16.01 -5.34
CA ASN A 116 -15.67 -16.84 -6.39
C ASN A 116 -14.31 -17.39 -5.94
N ARG A 117 -14.25 -18.69 -5.66
CA ARG A 117 -13.02 -19.37 -5.22
C ARG A 117 -11.95 -19.47 -6.31
N ALA A 118 -12.31 -19.36 -7.58
CA ALA A 118 -11.37 -19.40 -8.70
C ALA A 118 -10.73 -18.03 -8.98
N PHE A 119 -11.28 -16.95 -8.41
CA PHE A 119 -10.75 -15.60 -8.62
C PHE A 119 -9.49 -15.35 -7.77
N ASN A 120 -8.44 -14.81 -8.40
CA ASN A 120 -7.19 -14.50 -7.72
C ASN A 120 -7.24 -13.15 -6.99
N ASP A 121 -8.04 -13.10 -5.93
CA ASP A 121 -8.19 -11.92 -5.07
C ASP A 121 -6.85 -11.47 -4.44
N LYS A 122 -5.93 -12.40 -4.17
CA LYS A 122 -4.59 -12.08 -3.63
C LYS A 122 -3.80 -11.17 -4.57
N TRP A 123 -3.81 -11.47 -5.87
CA TRP A 123 -3.12 -10.66 -6.86
C TRP A 123 -3.73 -9.27 -6.99
N VAL A 124 -5.07 -9.17 -7.00
CA VAL A 124 -5.77 -7.88 -7.08
C VAL A 124 -5.46 -7.00 -5.88
N ARG A 125 -5.52 -7.56 -4.67
CA ARG A 125 -5.15 -6.83 -3.44
C ARG A 125 -3.71 -6.36 -3.46
N TRP A 126 -2.78 -7.23 -3.86
CA TRP A 126 -1.37 -6.85 -4.00
C TRP A 126 -1.17 -5.73 -5.02
N ARG A 127 -1.86 -5.81 -6.17
CA ARG A 127 -1.76 -4.81 -7.23
C ARG A 127 -2.31 -3.46 -6.79
N LEU A 128 -3.47 -3.45 -6.13
CA LEU A 128 -4.07 -2.24 -5.54
C LEU A 128 -3.15 -1.61 -4.48
N ALA A 129 -2.65 -2.41 -3.53
CA ALA A 129 -1.73 -1.99 -2.49
C ALA A 129 -0.42 -1.39 -3.04
N THR A 130 0.08 -1.92 -4.16
CA THR A 130 1.29 -1.40 -4.82
C THR A 130 0.99 -0.10 -5.58
N SER A 131 -0.18 -0.01 -6.22
CA SER A 131 -0.56 1.14 -7.05
C SER A 131 -0.94 2.39 -6.27
N ASP A 132 -1.58 2.21 -5.10
CA ASP A 132 -1.99 3.31 -4.23
C ASP A 132 -1.95 2.84 -2.77
N PRO A 133 -0.74 2.82 -2.18
CA PRO A 133 -0.56 2.32 -0.82
C PRO A 133 -1.39 3.09 0.21
N LYS A 134 -1.61 4.39 0.00
CA LYS A 134 -2.34 5.24 0.95
C LYS A 134 -3.78 4.80 1.13
N ASN A 135 -4.43 4.35 0.05
CA ASN A 135 -5.84 3.95 0.08
C ASN A 135 -6.05 2.43 0.22
N PHE A 136 -5.08 1.60 -0.15
CA PHE A 136 -5.24 0.13 -0.18
C PHE A 136 -4.29 -0.65 0.73
N THR A 137 -3.47 0.02 1.55
CA THR A 137 -2.76 -0.64 2.66
C THR A 137 -3.41 -0.28 3.98
N LEU A 138 -3.60 -1.27 4.84
CA LEU A 138 -3.96 -1.02 6.22
C LEU A 138 -2.75 -0.35 6.89
N PRO A 139 -2.93 0.78 7.60
CA PRO A 139 -1.84 1.33 8.40
C PRO A 139 -1.38 0.22 9.35
N ARG A 140 -0.08 -0.08 9.33
CA ARG A 140 0.50 -0.92 10.37
C ARG A 140 0.29 -0.16 11.66
N THR A 141 -0.65 -0.62 12.49
CA THR A 141 -0.66 -0.25 13.89
C THR A 141 0.67 -0.77 14.42
N ALA A 142 1.64 0.13 14.54
CA ALA A 142 2.79 -0.16 15.36
C ALA A 142 2.20 -0.50 16.73
N GLY A 143 2.25 -1.78 17.12
CA GLY A 143 2.14 -2.11 18.54
C GLY A 143 3.14 -1.22 19.28
N PRO A 144 2.84 -0.81 20.52
CA PRO A 144 3.62 0.20 21.22
C PRO A 144 5.10 -0.17 21.19
N THR A 145 5.84 0.48 20.30
CA THR A 145 7.28 0.38 20.20
C THR A 145 7.75 1.45 21.16
N SER A 146 8.01 1.02 22.39
CA SER A 146 8.68 1.82 23.42
C SER A 146 10.00 2.29 22.81
N SER A 147 10.01 3.54 22.33
CA SER A 147 11.19 4.19 21.76
C SER A 147 11.78 5.22 22.71
N ASP A 148 11.25 5.34 23.93
CA ASP A 148 11.86 6.05 25.05
C ASP A 148 11.59 5.30 26.36
N GLY A 149 12.57 4.49 26.80
CA GLY A 149 12.87 4.27 28.23
C GLY A 149 11.79 3.76 29.19
N GLY A 150 10.67 3.20 28.73
CA GLY A 150 9.65 2.64 29.59
C GLY A 150 9.20 1.30 29.05
N ALA A 151 9.88 0.23 29.43
CA ALA A 151 9.22 -1.05 29.48
C ALA A 151 8.02 -0.85 30.42
N PHE A 152 6.80 -1.15 29.97
CA PHE A 152 5.82 -1.60 30.95
C PHE A 152 6.46 -2.85 31.56
N GLU A 153 7.11 -2.69 32.71
CA GLU A 153 7.43 -3.84 33.54
C GLU A 153 6.10 -4.56 33.70
N LEU A 154 6.06 -5.81 33.25
CA LEU A 154 4.98 -6.73 33.59
C LEU A 154 5.09 -6.96 35.09
N VAL A 155 4.67 -5.97 35.88
CA VAL A 155 4.56 -6.06 37.31
C VAL A 155 3.52 -7.13 37.55
N THR A 156 3.98 -8.27 38.06
CA THR A 156 3.08 -9.33 38.44
C THR A 156 2.13 -8.80 39.52
N PRO A 157 0.89 -9.31 39.62
CA PRO A 157 -0.06 -8.84 40.63
C PRO A 157 0.54 -8.81 42.05
N ASP A 158 1.45 -9.73 42.34
CA ASP A 158 2.13 -9.86 43.63
C ASP A 158 3.16 -8.73 43.88
N GLU A 159 3.86 -8.27 42.85
CA GLU A 159 4.80 -7.15 42.94
C GLU A 159 4.07 -5.80 43.07
N ALA A 160 2.92 -5.66 42.41
CA ALA A 160 2.05 -4.49 42.55
C ALA A 160 1.49 -4.39 43.98
N GLN A 161 1.14 -5.52 44.59
CA GLN A 161 0.68 -5.56 45.98
C GLN A 161 1.78 -5.18 46.97
N LYS A 162 2.99 -5.69 46.80
CA LYS A 162 4.13 -5.35 47.67
C LYS A 162 4.47 -3.87 47.62
N THR A 163 4.55 -3.30 46.42
CA THR A 163 4.85 -1.88 46.24
C THR A 163 3.75 -0.97 46.80
N LEU A 164 2.48 -1.39 46.71
CA LEU A 164 1.37 -0.67 47.32
C LEU A 164 1.38 -0.76 48.85
N ALA A 165 1.69 -1.94 49.40
CA ALA A 165 1.82 -2.13 50.85
C ALA A 165 2.98 -1.31 51.43
N GLU A 166 4.12 -1.26 50.76
CA GLU A 166 5.26 -0.41 51.16
C GLU A 166 4.92 1.08 51.14
N ARG A 167 4.16 1.53 50.13
CA ARG A 167 3.71 2.93 50.06
C ARG A 167 2.70 3.27 51.15
N LEU A 168 1.76 2.38 51.44
CA LEU A 168 0.81 2.56 52.55
C LEU A 168 1.52 2.60 53.91
N ALA A 169 2.47 1.70 54.15
CA ALA A 169 3.25 1.68 55.38
C ALA A 169 4.02 2.99 55.58
N ARG A 170 4.68 3.50 54.52
CA ARG A 170 5.36 4.80 54.56
C ARG A 170 4.39 5.95 54.84
N PHE A 171 3.21 5.92 54.24
CA PHE A 171 2.20 6.96 54.44
C PHE A 171 1.75 7.02 55.91
N LEU A 172 1.40 5.87 56.49
CA LEU A 172 0.97 5.78 57.88
C LEU A 172 2.08 6.22 58.86
N THR A 173 3.33 5.76 58.66
CA THR A 173 4.44 6.19 59.53
C THR A 173 4.75 7.69 59.45
N ASN A 174 4.45 8.33 58.32
CA ASN A 174 4.63 9.78 58.15
C ASN A 174 3.47 10.58 58.77
N GLU A 175 2.27 10.02 58.84
CA GLU A 175 1.15 10.63 59.58
C GLU A 175 1.35 10.53 61.09
N ASP A 176 1.86 9.41 61.60
CA ASP A 176 2.17 9.25 63.03
C ASP A 176 3.23 10.26 63.50
N LYS A 177 4.27 10.52 62.70
CA LYS A 177 5.29 11.54 63.00
C LYS A 177 4.76 12.98 62.97
N LYS A 178 3.62 13.24 62.30
CA LYS A 178 2.99 14.57 62.28
C LYS A 178 2.13 14.84 63.51
N LEU A 179 1.78 13.79 64.28
CA LEU A 179 0.94 13.89 65.47
C LEU A 179 1.73 14.02 66.78
N GLU A 180 3.07 13.90 66.73
CA GLU A 180 3.90 14.16 67.91
C GLU A 180 4.02 15.69 68.17
N PRO A 181 3.62 16.18 69.36
CA PRO A 181 3.78 17.59 69.70
C PRO A 181 5.26 17.95 69.82
N PRO A 182 5.67 19.16 69.39
CA PRO A 182 7.07 19.55 69.38
C PRO A 182 7.67 19.54 70.80
N PRO A 183 8.95 19.15 70.97
CA PRO A 183 9.60 19.12 72.28
C PRO A 183 9.64 20.52 72.90
N PRO A 184 9.52 20.64 74.24
CA PRO A 184 9.54 21.93 74.92
C PRO A 184 10.89 22.62 74.69
N ALA A 185 10.84 23.91 74.38
CA ALA A 185 12.03 24.73 74.17
C ALA A 185 12.86 24.80 75.48
N PRO A 186 14.21 24.76 75.41
CA PRO A 186 15.05 24.96 76.58
C PRO A 186 14.85 26.38 77.13
N GLU A 187 14.48 26.48 78.41
CA GLU A 187 14.45 27.71 79.19
C GLU A 187 15.89 28.18 79.49
N GLU A 188 16.18 29.46 79.25
CA GLU A 188 17.34 30.19 79.82
C GLU A 188 17.10 30.51 81.30
#